data_AF-A0A8J4E2L7-F1
#
_entry.id   AF-A0A8J4E2L7-F1
#
_cell.length_a   1.000
_cell.length_b   1.000
_cell.length_c   1.000
_cell.angle_alpha   90.00
_cell.angle_beta   90.00
_cell.angle_gamma   90.00
#
_symmetry.space_group_name_H-M   'P 1'
#
loop_
_entity.id
_entity.type
_entity.pdbx_description
1 polymer ?
#
loop_
_entity_poly.entity_id
_entity_poly.type
_entity_poly.pdbx_seq_one_letter_code
_entity_poly.pdbx_strand_id
1 'polypeptide(L)'
;MISAALRRAVARAGAPGGILFTERQLYFELCRTLQPLCHAPRRLRFTVPAPIGYGRFQRTLSRWPGEVPGLLTAPRRPAPAPPPEVFEYGLPRVLVCQDRGIADMLLANGLHMESVCPVFAADDLPLDHRLRAALEAGTGRVYVLHDTGDTGAATIDAVTGWAEETPVVPLGLRPVHAAALHLPRAGRVAEVAAVNPARLLRTVHRLVREQYRARRSLPRLRRLAATGYLSWPAPESPHSATNQLLNSTGAS
;
A
#
# COMPACT_ATOMS: atom_id res chain seq x y z
N MET A 1 19.93 -25.57 14.99
CA MET A 1 19.49 -24.28 15.57
C MET A 1 18.84 -23.36 14.52
N ILE A 2 19.57 -22.92 13.47
CA ILE A 2 19.03 -21.99 12.45
C ILE A 2 17.80 -22.56 11.72
N SER A 3 17.78 -23.84 11.37
CA SER A 3 16.62 -24.45 10.69
C SER A 3 15.33 -24.42 11.53
N ALA A 4 15.44 -24.56 12.86
CA ALA A 4 14.29 -24.44 13.76
C ALA A 4 13.83 -22.98 13.88
N ALA A 5 14.77 -22.02 13.94
CA ALA A 5 14.46 -20.60 13.91
C ALA A 5 13.81 -20.19 12.58
N LEU A 6 14.25 -20.77 11.45
CA LEU A 6 13.66 -20.53 10.13
C LEU A 6 12.21 -21.03 10.07
N ARG A 7 11.89 -22.21 10.61
CA ARG A 7 10.50 -22.67 10.73
C ARG A 7 9.62 -21.66 11.48
N ARG A 8 10.12 -21.12 12.59
CA ARG A 8 9.40 -20.09 13.36
C ARG A 8 9.28 -18.77 12.59
N ALA A 9 10.30 -18.39 11.83
CA ALA A 9 10.28 -17.20 11.00
C ALA A 9 9.25 -17.33 9.87
N VAL A 10 9.17 -18.48 9.18
CA VAL A 10 8.14 -18.77 8.17
C VAL A 10 6.73 -18.61 8.76
N ALA A 11 6.48 -19.24 9.91
CA ALA A 11 5.18 -19.14 10.58
C ALA A 11 4.83 -17.70 10.98
N ARG A 12 5.81 -16.89 11.42
CA ARG A 12 5.59 -15.48 11.79
C ARG A 12 5.43 -14.54 10.60
N ALA A 13 6.12 -14.82 9.49
CA ALA A 13 6.05 -14.02 8.28
C ALA A 13 4.68 -14.15 7.61
N GLY A 14 4.13 -15.38 7.56
CA GLY A 14 2.81 -15.65 7.01
C GLY A 14 1.63 -15.37 7.95
N ALA A 15 1.88 -14.95 9.19
CA ALA A 15 0.82 -14.66 10.15
C ALA A 15 0.42 -13.17 10.12
N PRO A 16 -0.88 -12.86 10.32
CA PRO A 16 -2.02 -13.77 10.37
C PRO A 16 -2.49 -14.18 8.97
N GLY A 17 -3.17 -15.34 8.85
CA GLY A 17 -4.00 -15.65 7.68
C GLY A 17 -3.29 -16.09 6.40
N GLY A 18 -2.00 -16.45 6.44
CA GLY A 18 -1.28 -16.94 5.25
C GLY A 18 -0.82 -15.82 4.33
N ILE A 19 -0.39 -14.70 4.90
CA ILE A 19 0.17 -13.57 4.16
C ILE A 19 1.33 -14.02 3.28
N LEU A 20 1.34 -13.54 2.04
CA LEU A 20 2.43 -13.77 1.11
C LEU A 20 3.58 -12.79 1.43
N PHE A 21 4.83 -13.25 1.39
CA PHE A 21 6.00 -12.45 1.78
C PHE A 21 7.22 -12.77 0.92
N THR A 22 8.19 -11.85 0.92
CA THR A 22 9.42 -12.01 0.12
C THR A 22 10.51 -12.78 0.85
N GLU A 23 11.49 -13.29 0.10
CA GLU A 23 12.71 -13.89 0.66
C GLU A 23 13.43 -12.91 1.60
N ARG A 24 13.48 -11.63 1.22
CA ARG A 24 14.13 -10.58 2.02
C ARG A 24 13.39 -10.32 3.34
N GLN A 25 12.05 -10.37 3.33
CA GLN A 25 11.27 -10.29 4.57
C GLN A 25 11.47 -11.51 5.47
N LEU A 26 11.54 -12.71 4.88
CA LEU A 26 11.82 -13.94 5.62
C LEU A 26 13.21 -13.90 6.28
N TYR A 27 14.22 -13.37 5.57
CA TYR A 27 15.56 -13.16 6.11
C TYR A 27 15.53 -12.30 7.38
N PHE A 28 14.84 -11.16 7.35
CA PHE A 28 14.78 -10.29 8.51
C PHE A 28 13.89 -10.83 9.64
N GLU A 29 12.84 -11.60 9.34
CA GLU A 29 12.06 -12.31 10.36
C GLU A 29 12.90 -13.39 11.06
N LEU A 30 13.78 -14.08 10.33
CA LEU A 30 14.78 -14.98 10.91
C LEU A 30 15.76 -14.21 11.81
N CYS A 31 16.26 -13.06 11.35
CA CYS A 31 17.14 -12.20 12.17
C CYS A 31 16.46 -11.79 13.48
N ARG A 32 15.19 -11.37 13.43
CA ARG A 32 14.40 -11.05 14.63
C ARG A 32 14.19 -12.26 15.54
N THR A 33 14.00 -13.44 14.97
CA THR A 33 13.86 -14.69 15.74
C THR A 33 15.14 -15.09 16.46
N LEU A 34 16.30 -14.76 15.89
CA LEU A 34 17.62 -15.04 16.48
C LEU A 34 18.07 -13.97 17.49
N GLN A 35 17.43 -12.78 17.51
CA GLN A 35 17.86 -11.66 18.34
C GLN A 35 16.82 -11.25 19.39
N PRO A 36 17.08 -11.53 20.69
CA PRO A 36 16.15 -11.15 21.75
C PRO A 36 15.97 -9.64 21.87
N LEU A 37 16.98 -8.85 21.50
CA LEU A 37 16.94 -7.39 21.53
C LEU A 37 15.88 -6.77 20.59
N CYS A 38 15.43 -7.49 19.56
CA CYS A 38 14.32 -7.05 18.70
C CYS A 38 12.97 -7.01 19.44
N HIS A 39 12.92 -7.61 20.63
CA HIS A 39 11.73 -7.68 21.49
C HIS A 39 11.88 -6.82 22.75
N ALA A 40 12.93 -6.00 22.83
CA ALA A 40 13.14 -5.10 23.96
C ALA A 40 12.01 -4.07 24.09
N PRO A 41 11.85 -3.44 25.27
CA PRO A 41 10.86 -2.37 25.44
C PRO A 41 11.08 -1.22 24.44
N ARG A 42 10.03 -0.84 23.72
CA ARG A 42 10.07 0.20 22.66
C ARG A 42 10.41 1.62 23.15
N ARG A 43 10.57 1.81 24.47
CA ARG A 43 11.04 3.07 25.05
C ARG A 43 12.50 3.33 24.67
N LEU A 44 13.30 2.27 24.54
CA LEU A 44 14.66 2.35 24.02
C LEU A 44 14.60 2.39 22.50
N ARG A 45 15.36 3.29 21.86
CA ARG A 45 15.36 3.44 20.41
C ARG A 45 16.72 3.05 19.87
N PHE A 46 16.80 1.90 19.22
CA PHE A 46 18.03 1.42 18.61
C PHE A 46 17.70 0.48 17.44
N THR A 47 18.66 0.28 16.53
CA THR A 47 18.63 -0.78 15.54
C THR A 47 19.65 -1.84 15.90
N VAL A 48 19.46 -3.06 15.42
CA VAL A 48 20.36 -4.18 15.70
C VAL A 48 21.04 -4.64 14.42
N PRO A 49 22.35 -4.88 14.40
CA PRO A 49 22.99 -5.45 13.21
C PRO A 49 22.44 -6.86 12.96
N ALA A 50 22.20 -7.24 11.70
CA ALA A 50 21.73 -8.60 11.41
C ALA A 50 22.71 -9.66 11.97
N PRO A 51 22.22 -10.69 12.70
CA PRO A 51 23.08 -11.67 13.38
C PRO A 51 23.74 -12.66 12.42
N ILE A 52 23.24 -12.76 11.20
CA ILE A 52 23.75 -13.64 10.14
C ILE A 52 23.78 -12.90 8.81
N GLY A 53 24.79 -13.17 7.99
CA GLY A 53 24.85 -12.66 6.62
C GLY A 53 23.81 -13.32 5.72
N TYR A 54 23.37 -12.58 4.69
CA TYR A 54 22.35 -13.02 3.75
C TYR A 54 22.68 -14.35 3.04
N GLY A 55 23.93 -14.53 2.58
CA GLY A 55 24.35 -15.78 1.94
C GLY A 55 24.28 -17.02 2.86
N ARG A 56 24.43 -16.84 4.18
CA ARG A 56 24.23 -17.95 5.14
C ARG A 56 22.74 -18.33 5.26
N PHE A 57 21.86 -17.33 5.22
CA PHE A 57 20.42 -17.55 5.16
C PHE A 57 20.03 -18.27 3.86
N GLN A 58 20.49 -17.81 2.69
CA GLN A 58 20.18 -18.43 1.40
C GLN A 58 20.61 -19.90 1.33
N ARG A 59 21.83 -20.23 1.82
CA ARG A 59 22.28 -21.63 1.93
C ARG A 59 21.44 -22.49 2.86
N THR A 60 20.80 -21.87 3.86
CA THR A 60 19.90 -22.59 4.77
C THR A 60 18.53 -22.78 4.11
N LEU A 61 18.05 -21.77 3.40
CA LEU A 61 16.80 -21.80 2.65
C LEU A 61 16.85 -22.81 1.50
N SER A 62 17.96 -22.91 0.77
CA SER A 62 18.12 -23.87 -0.33
C SER A 62 18.13 -25.33 0.12
N ARG A 63 18.36 -25.59 1.41
CA ARG A 63 18.29 -26.91 2.03
C ARG A 63 16.92 -27.18 2.66
N TRP A 64 15.99 -26.25 2.54
CA TRP A 64 14.63 -26.43 3.04
C TRP A 64 13.92 -27.53 2.25
N PRO A 65 13.27 -28.48 2.92
CA PRO A 65 12.54 -29.53 2.23
C PRO A 65 11.24 -28.96 1.63
N GLY A 66 11.15 -28.96 0.30
CA GLY A 66 9.96 -28.54 -0.44
C GLY A 66 9.79 -27.02 -0.54
N GLU A 67 8.55 -26.59 -0.75
CA GLU A 67 8.20 -25.17 -0.85
C GLU A 67 8.02 -24.54 0.54
N VAL A 68 8.36 -23.26 0.65
CA VAL A 68 8.11 -22.48 1.86
C VAL A 68 6.72 -21.84 1.75
N PRO A 69 5.76 -22.19 2.64
CA PRO A 69 4.42 -21.63 2.58
C PRO A 69 4.44 -20.10 2.65
N GLY A 70 3.76 -19.45 1.70
CA GLY A 70 3.63 -18.00 1.61
C GLY A 70 4.86 -17.26 1.04
N LEU A 71 5.94 -17.95 0.71
CA LEU A 71 7.11 -17.32 0.11
C LEU A 71 6.88 -17.03 -1.39
N LEU A 72 7.08 -15.79 -1.80
CA LEU A 72 7.08 -15.38 -3.20
C LEU A 72 8.43 -15.76 -3.84
N THR A 73 8.39 -16.67 -4.81
CA THR A 73 9.58 -17.28 -5.44
C THR A 73 9.94 -16.69 -6.80
N ALA A 74 9.05 -15.94 -7.44
CA ALA A 74 9.32 -15.28 -8.71
C ALA A 74 8.74 -13.85 -8.70
N PRO A 75 9.42 -12.89 -9.35
CA PRO A 75 8.85 -11.58 -9.56
C PRO A 75 7.53 -11.72 -10.32
N ARG A 76 6.55 -10.91 -9.95
CA ARG A 76 5.25 -10.96 -10.60
C ARG A 76 5.41 -10.53 -12.05
N ARG A 77 4.84 -11.30 -12.97
CA ARG A 77 4.76 -10.87 -14.37
C ARG A 77 3.89 -9.61 -14.44
N PRO A 78 4.29 -8.56 -15.18
CA PRO A 78 3.47 -7.37 -15.34
C PRO A 78 2.06 -7.76 -15.77
N ALA A 79 1.05 -7.17 -15.11
CA ALA A 79 -0.32 -7.33 -15.57
C ALA A 79 -0.44 -6.74 -16.99
N PRO A 80 -1.32 -7.30 -17.84
CA PRO A 80 -1.64 -6.64 -19.11
C PRO A 80 -2.08 -5.21 -18.85
N ALA A 81 -1.72 -4.30 -19.77
CA ALA A 81 -2.08 -2.89 -19.65
C ALA A 81 -3.61 -2.75 -19.51
N PRO A 82 -4.10 -1.93 -18.57
CA PRO A 82 -5.52 -1.72 -18.40
C PRO A 82 -6.11 -1.03 -19.65
N PRO A 83 -7.40 -1.25 -19.95
CA PRO A 83 -8.10 -0.51 -20.99
C PRO A 83 -8.01 1.01 -20.78
N PRO A 84 -7.96 1.82 -21.87
CA PRO A 84 -7.78 3.27 -21.78
C PRO A 84 -8.84 3.98 -20.92
N GLU A 85 -10.11 3.58 -21.07
CA GLU A 85 -11.24 4.12 -20.30
C GLU A 85 -11.06 4.05 -18.77
N VAL A 86 -10.23 3.13 -18.24
CA VAL A 86 -9.97 3.05 -16.79
C VAL A 86 -9.32 4.33 -16.26
N PHE A 87 -8.53 5.03 -17.08
CA PHE A 87 -7.83 6.26 -16.69
C PHE A 87 -8.75 7.49 -16.67
N GLU A 88 -9.93 7.43 -17.28
CA GLU A 88 -10.88 8.55 -17.34
C GLU A 88 -11.57 8.81 -16.00
N TYR A 89 -11.65 7.80 -15.13
CA TYR A 89 -12.29 7.92 -13.81
C TYR A 89 -11.48 8.72 -12.79
N GLY A 90 -10.26 9.13 -13.14
CA GLY A 90 -9.31 9.75 -12.23
C GLY A 90 -8.82 8.78 -11.17
N LEU A 91 -7.58 8.98 -10.69
CA LEU A 91 -6.99 8.13 -9.67
C LEU A 91 -6.75 8.93 -8.39
N PRO A 92 -7.30 8.49 -7.24
CA PRO A 92 -7.10 9.20 -6.00
C PRO A 92 -5.66 9.08 -5.48
N ARG A 93 -4.93 8.04 -5.91
CA ARG A 93 -3.61 7.69 -5.37
C ARG A 93 -2.90 6.61 -6.16
N VAL A 94 -1.58 6.68 -6.14
CA VAL A 94 -0.65 5.64 -6.63
C VAL A 94 0.41 5.40 -5.56
N LEU A 95 0.90 4.17 -5.43
CA LEU A 95 2.02 3.81 -4.56
C LEU A 95 3.19 3.30 -5.39
N VAL A 96 4.36 3.91 -5.24
CA VAL A 96 5.63 3.45 -5.82
C VAL A 96 6.52 2.91 -4.70
N CYS A 97 6.99 1.67 -4.84
CA CYS A 97 7.90 1.04 -3.90
C CYS A 97 9.32 1.05 -4.46
N GLN A 98 10.31 1.41 -3.64
CA GLN A 98 11.73 1.31 -4.01
C GLN A 98 12.09 -0.13 -4.44
N ASP A 99 11.60 -1.12 -3.71
CA ASP A 99 11.90 -2.55 -3.95
C ASP A 99 10.75 -3.25 -4.68
N ARG A 100 11.08 -3.92 -5.79
CA ARG A 100 10.12 -4.71 -6.59
C ARG A 100 9.52 -5.86 -5.79
N GLY A 101 10.29 -6.54 -4.95
CA GLY A 101 9.78 -7.61 -4.10
C GLY A 101 8.69 -7.12 -3.15
N ILE A 102 8.87 -5.93 -2.56
CA ILE A 102 7.84 -5.30 -1.72
C ILE A 102 6.61 -4.91 -2.55
N ALA A 103 6.78 -4.35 -3.75
CA ALA A 103 5.64 -4.07 -4.64
C ALA A 103 4.84 -5.36 -4.95
N ASP A 104 5.53 -6.42 -5.35
CA ASP A 104 4.94 -7.73 -5.63
C ASP A 104 4.24 -8.31 -4.42
N MET A 105 4.83 -8.18 -3.23
CA MET A 105 4.21 -8.60 -1.98
C MET A 105 2.92 -7.84 -1.67
N LEU A 106 2.91 -6.51 -1.84
CA LEU A 106 1.69 -5.71 -1.63
C LEU A 106 0.60 -6.08 -2.64
N LEU A 107 0.97 -6.32 -3.90
CA LEU A 107 0.06 -6.76 -4.97
C LEU A 107 -0.50 -8.16 -4.71
N ALA A 108 0.35 -9.10 -4.31
CA ALA A 108 -0.02 -10.48 -4.03
C ALA A 108 -0.96 -10.59 -2.83
N ASN A 109 -0.88 -9.66 -1.88
CA ASN A 109 -1.80 -9.53 -0.75
C ASN A 109 -2.97 -8.56 -1.01
N GLY A 110 -3.25 -8.19 -2.27
CA GLY A 110 -4.48 -7.48 -2.63
C GLY A 110 -4.54 -5.98 -2.29
N LEU A 111 -3.43 -5.34 -1.88
CA LEU A 111 -3.42 -3.94 -1.44
C LEU A 111 -4.08 -2.99 -2.46
N HIS A 112 -3.80 -3.21 -3.75
CA HIS A 112 -4.31 -2.40 -4.85
C HIS A 112 -5.83 -2.40 -4.98
N MET A 113 -6.46 -3.56 -4.79
CA MET A 113 -7.92 -3.71 -4.83
C MET A 113 -8.54 -3.12 -3.56
N GLU A 114 -7.99 -3.48 -2.41
CA GLU A 114 -8.52 -3.05 -1.13
C GLU A 114 -8.37 -1.53 -0.91
N SER A 115 -7.29 -0.91 -1.38
CA SER A 115 -7.06 0.53 -1.17
C SER A 115 -7.43 1.40 -2.36
N VAL A 116 -7.86 0.84 -3.50
CA VAL A 116 -7.97 1.57 -4.77
C VAL A 116 -6.69 2.38 -5.00
N CYS A 117 -5.56 1.66 -5.00
CA CYS A 117 -4.22 2.25 -5.03
C CYS A 117 -3.31 1.36 -5.87
N PRO A 118 -3.16 1.65 -7.17
CA PRO A 118 -2.18 0.97 -8.01
C PRO A 118 -0.80 1.01 -7.37
N VAL A 119 -0.10 -0.13 -7.42
CA VAL A 119 1.24 -0.30 -6.82
C VAL A 119 2.22 -0.60 -7.95
N PHE A 120 3.33 0.14 -7.97
CA PHE A 120 4.43 -0.01 -8.92
C PHE A 120 5.76 -0.12 -8.18
N ALA A 121 6.76 -0.68 -8.85
CA ALA A 121 8.13 -0.64 -8.38
C ALA A 121 8.87 0.55 -9.01
N ALA A 122 9.90 1.06 -8.35
CA ALA A 122 10.66 2.21 -8.82
C ALA A 122 11.42 1.91 -10.13
N ASP A 123 11.75 0.65 -10.38
CA ASP A 123 12.35 0.19 -11.64
C ASP A 123 11.36 0.13 -12.81
N ASP A 124 10.06 0.35 -12.56
CA ASP A 124 9.05 0.55 -13.62
C ASP A 124 9.02 2.00 -14.12
N LEU A 125 9.81 2.92 -13.53
CA LEU A 125 9.84 4.32 -13.96
C LEU A 125 10.57 4.48 -15.32
N PRO A 126 10.08 5.38 -16.20
CA PRO A 126 8.89 6.22 -16.04
C PRO A 126 7.60 5.41 -16.23
N LEU A 127 6.59 5.68 -15.39
CA LEU A 127 5.26 5.07 -15.53
C LEU A 127 4.49 5.74 -16.68
N ASP A 128 3.48 5.04 -17.18
CA ASP A 128 2.63 5.52 -18.28
C ASP A 128 2.07 6.92 -17.99
N HIS A 129 2.27 7.86 -18.93
CA HIS A 129 1.73 9.22 -18.89
C HIS A 129 0.22 9.29 -18.63
N ARG A 130 -0.56 8.28 -19.03
CA ARG A 130 -2.01 8.22 -18.74
C ARG A 130 -2.30 8.10 -17.25
N LEU A 131 -1.42 7.47 -16.49
CA LEU A 131 -1.52 7.38 -15.04
C LEU A 131 -1.36 8.76 -14.40
N ARG A 132 -0.43 9.56 -14.92
CA ARG A 132 -0.21 10.94 -14.48
C ARG A 132 -1.42 11.81 -14.79
N ALA A 133 -1.94 11.75 -16.02
CA ALA A 133 -3.15 12.48 -16.40
C ALA A 133 -4.36 12.11 -15.50
N ALA A 134 -4.52 10.82 -15.18
CA ALA A 134 -5.58 10.36 -14.27
C ALA A 134 -5.39 10.87 -12.83
N LEU A 135 -4.16 10.95 -12.34
CA LEU A 135 -3.85 11.53 -11.02
C LEU A 135 -4.19 13.02 -10.99
N GLU A 136 -3.80 13.78 -12.01
CA GLU A 136 -4.08 15.21 -12.11
C GLU A 136 -5.59 15.49 -12.16
N ALA A 137 -6.31 14.77 -13.01
CA ALA A 137 -7.77 14.87 -13.12
C ALA A 137 -8.48 14.53 -11.78
N GLY A 138 -7.92 13.58 -11.03
CA GLY A 138 -8.45 13.15 -9.73
C GLY A 138 -7.97 13.94 -8.52
N THR A 139 -7.12 14.96 -8.68
CA THR A 139 -6.38 15.61 -7.57
C THR A 139 -5.66 14.61 -6.65
N GLY A 140 -5.14 13.55 -7.27
CA GLY A 140 -4.51 12.41 -6.61
C GLY A 140 -3.15 12.73 -6.03
N ARG A 141 -2.56 11.73 -5.38
CA ARG A 141 -1.20 11.82 -4.79
C ARG A 141 -0.38 10.59 -5.11
N VAL A 142 0.93 10.77 -5.20
CA VAL A 142 1.87 9.66 -5.36
C VAL A 142 2.53 9.37 -4.02
N TYR A 143 2.42 8.14 -3.56
CA TYR A 143 3.06 7.66 -2.35
C TYR A 143 4.37 6.96 -2.69
N VAL A 144 5.43 7.21 -1.91
CA VAL A 144 6.73 6.54 -2.13
C VAL A 144 7.15 5.75 -0.90
N LEU A 145 7.17 4.43 -1.00
CA LEU A 145 7.65 3.53 0.05
C LEU A 145 9.13 3.21 -0.17
N HIS A 146 9.99 3.65 0.74
CA HIS A 146 11.44 3.58 0.60
C HIS A 146 12.14 3.13 1.89
N ASP A 147 13.36 2.63 1.75
CA ASP A 147 14.26 2.26 2.84
C ASP A 147 14.88 3.50 3.50
N THR A 148 15.58 3.33 4.62
CA THR A 148 16.37 4.44 5.17
C THR A 148 17.61 4.71 4.31
N GLY A 149 17.95 5.95 4.05
CA GLY A 149 19.24 6.33 3.45
C GLY A 149 19.12 6.88 2.02
N ASP A 150 20.28 7.01 1.36
CA ASP A 150 20.41 7.81 0.15
C ASP A 150 19.70 7.19 -1.07
N THR A 151 19.63 5.86 -1.15
CA THR A 151 18.85 5.17 -2.19
C THR A 151 17.37 5.48 -2.09
N GLY A 152 16.85 5.62 -0.86
CA GLY A 152 15.48 6.03 -0.63
C GLY A 152 15.22 7.48 -1.03
N ALA A 153 16.18 8.38 -0.77
CA ALA A 153 16.13 9.76 -1.23
C ALA A 153 16.13 9.85 -2.77
N ALA A 154 17.05 9.15 -3.43
CA ALA A 154 17.11 9.09 -4.89
C ALA A 154 15.82 8.54 -5.52
N THR A 155 15.16 7.59 -4.85
CA THR A 155 13.85 7.07 -5.31
C THR A 155 12.76 8.14 -5.23
N ILE A 156 12.73 8.94 -4.16
CA ILE A 156 11.79 10.06 -4.02
C ILE A 156 12.03 11.08 -5.13
N ASP A 157 13.29 11.41 -5.41
CA ASP A 157 13.64 12.38 -6.45
C ASP A 157 13.22 11.89 -7.84
N ALA A 158 13.46 10.62 -8.16
CA ALA A 158 13.03 10.01 -9.43
C ALA A 158 11.51 10.04 -9.59
N VAL A 159 10.75 9.70 -8.54
CA VAL A 159 9.28 9.76 -8.56
C VAL A 159 8.79 11.20 -8.68
N THR A 160 9.44 12.14 -8.01
CA THR A 160 9.11 13.57 -8.09
C THR A 160 9.33 14.11 -9.49
N GLY A 161 10.43 13.73 -10.14
CA GLY A 161 10.69 14.09 -11.53
C GLY A 161 9.64 13.56 -12.51
N TRP A 162 9.11 12.36 -12.27
CA TRP A 162 8.02 11.80 -13.09
C TRP A 162 6.65 12.43 -12.79
N ALA A 163 6.36 12.69 -11.51
CA ALA A 163 5.06 13.16 -11.03
C ALA A 163 4.77 14.63 -11.39
N GLU A 164 5.80 15.41 -11.75
CA GLU A 164 5.72 16.83 -12.09
C GLU A 164 4.94 17.61 -11.00
N GLU A 165 3.73 18.08 -11.31
CA GLU A 165 2.89 18.87 -10.40
C GLU A 165 2.11 18.01 -9.38
N THR A 166 2.07 16.68 -9.56
CA THR A 166 1.31 15.79 -8.67
C THR A 166 2.02 15.66 -7.31
N PRO A 167 1.34 15.88 -6.16
CA PRO A 167 1.97 15.82 -4.86
C PRO A 167 2.57 14.43 -4.55
N VAL A 168 3.86 14.41 -4.26
CA VAL A 168 4.58 13.22 -3.80
C VAL A 168 4.67 13.19 -2.28
N VAL A 169 4.25 12.08 -1.67
CA VAL A 169 4.24 11.86 -0.23
C VAL A 169 5.14 10.68 0.14
N PRO A 170 6.30 10.92 0.78
CA PRO A 170 7.17 9.83 1.22
C PRO A 170 6.54 9.07 2.39
N LEU A 171 6.40 7.75 2.23
CA LEU A 171 5.92 6.77 3.23
C LEU A 171 7.03 5.85 3.76
N GLY A 172 8.30 6.14 3.48
CA GLY A 172 9.40 5.24 3.83
C GLY A 172 9.85 5.26 5.29
N LEU A 173 10.81 4.38 5.57
CA LEU A 173 11.44 4.28 6.86
C LEU A 173 12.38 5.47 7.09
N ARG A 174 12.16 6.16 8.21
CA ARG A 174 13.12 7.11 8.78
C ARG A 174 13.98 6.38 9.81
N PRO A 175 15.22 6.82 10.10
CA PRO A 175 16.06 6.22 11.13
C PRO A 175 15.35 6.10 12.49
N VAL A 176 14.54 7.10 12.87
CA VAL A 176 13.72 7.07 14.09
C VAL A 176 12.64 5.98 14.05
N HIS A 177 12.04 5.70 12.89
CA HIS A 177 11.08 4.62 12.73
C HIS A 177 11.79 3.27 12.88
N ALA A 178 12.91 3.07 12.18
CA ALA A 178 13.68 1.84 12.29
C ALA A 178 14.12 1.56 13.74
N ALA A 179 14.58 2.59 14.46
CA ALA A 179 15.00 2.49 15.84
C ALA A 179 13.84 2.24 16.83
N ALA A 180 12.67 2.83 16.62
CA ALA A 180 11.48 2.58 17.44
C ALA A 180 10.89 1.16 17.24
N LEU A 181 11.25 0.53 16.12
CA LEU A 181 10.83 -0.81 15.74
C LEU A 181 11.86 -1.89 16.04
N HIS A 182 13.04 -1.50 16.54
CA HIS A 182 14.19 -2.40 16.74
C HIS A 182 14.50 -3.23 15.49
N LEU A 183 14.39 -2.62 14.31
CA LEU A 183 14.59 -3.35 13.06
C LEU A 183 16.04 -3.85 12.97
N PRO A 184 16.24 -5.10 12.52
CA PRO A 184 17.55 -5.52 12.07
C PRO A 184 17.98 -4.70 10.85
N ARG A 185 19.27 -4.35 10.80
CA ARG A 185 19.88 -3.61 9.69
C ARG A 185 20.92 -4.44 8.97
N ALA A 186 20.96 -4.30 7.65
CA ALA A 186 22.06 -4.76 6.82
C ALA A 186 22.98 -3.55 6.57
N GLY A 187 24.20 -3.58 7.12
CA GLY A 187 25.07 -2.41 7.08
C GLY A 187 24.49 -1.23 7.88
N ARG A 188 24.44 -0.03 7.29
CA ARG A 188 23.95 1.20 7.94
C ARG A 188 22.47 1.49 7.67
N VAL A 189 21.81 0.68 6.84
CA VAL A 189 20.46 0.91 6.34
C VAL A 189 19.49 -0.10 6.96
N ALA A 190 18.31 0.39 7.36
CA ALA A 190 17.16 -0.43 7.65
C ALA A 190 16.24 -0.47 6.44
N GLU A 191 15.95 -1.68 5.98
CA GLU A 191 15.11 -1.93 4.82
C GLU A 191 13.64 -2.04 5.24
N VAL A 192 12.72 -1.64 4.37
CA VAL A 192 11.27 -1.87 4.51
C VAL A 192 10.99 -3.36 4.65
N ALA A 193 11.77 -4.21 3.97
CA ALA A 193 11.73 -5.65 4.12
C ALA A 193 11.99 -6.13 5.57
N ALA A 194 12.63 -5.33 6.43
CA ALA A 194 12.81 -5.70 7.83
C ALA A 194 11.53 -5.61 8.66
N VAL A 195 10.53 -4.86 8.19
CA VAL A 195 9.22 -4.74 8.81
C VAL A 195 8.43 -6.03 8.58
N ASN A 196 7.80 -6.56 9.64
CA ASN A 196 6.94 -7.73 9.53
C ASN A 196 5.83 -7.51 8.47
N PRO A 197 5.57 -8.47 7.55
CA PRO A 197 4.65 -8.29 6.42
C PRO A 197 3.25 -7.81 6.82
N ALA A 198 2.64 -8.46 7.83
CA ALA A 198 1.33 -8.07 8.33
C ALA A 198 1.28 -6.65 8.90
N ARG A 199 2.37 -6.22 9.54
CA ARG A 199 2.49 -4.86 10.06
C ARG A 199 2.66 -3.86 8.92
N LEU A 200 3.46 -4.20 7.91
CA LEU A 200 3.66 -3.37 6.73
C LEU A 200 2.34 -3.15 5.99
N LEU A 201 1.62 -4.22 5.65
CA LEU A 201 0.30 -4.16 5.00
C LEU A 201 -0.66 -3.24 5.77
N ARG A 202 -0.86 -3.51 7.07
CA ARG A 202 -1.73 -2.67 7.92
C ARG A 202 -1.31 -1.20 7.95
N THR A 203 -0.01 -0.92 7.99
CA THR A 203 0.51 0.44 8.05
C THR A 203 0.30 1.16 6.72
N VAL A 204 0.61 0.50 5.60
CA VAL A 204 0.43 1.06 4.26
C VAL A 204 -1.05 1.28 3.97
N HIS A 205 -1.92 0.29 4.22
CA HIS A 205 -3.37 0.46 4.11
C HIS A 205 -3.87 1.67 4.87
N ARG A 206 -3.46 1.80 6.14
CA ARG A 206 -3.87 2.91 6.98
C ARG A 206 -3.40 4.25 6.39
N LEU A 207 -2.13 4.37 6.03
CA LEU A 207 -1.57 5.63 5.53
C LEU A 207 -2.19 6.04 4.18
N VAL A 208 -2.34 5.09 3.26
CA VAL A 208 -2.87 5.31 1.92
C VAL A 208 -4.39 5.62 1.95
N ARG A 209 -5.14 5.03 2.89
CA ARG A 209 -6.58 5.30 3.07
C ARG A 209 -6.87 6.54 3.92
N GLU A 210 -6.20 6.73 5.05
CA GLU A 210 -6.47 7.84 5.98
C GLU A 210 -6.09 9.19 5.40
N GLN A 211 -5.04 9.26 4.56
CA GLN A 211 -4.67 10.53 3.93
C GLN A 211 -5.63 10.99 2.82
N TYR A 212 -6.47 10.08 2.30
CA TYR A 212 -7.58 10.43 1.40
C TYR A 212 -8.77 11.03 2.16
N ARG A 213 -8.88 10.80 3.48
CA ARG A 213 -9.59 11.77 4.31
C ARG A 213 -8.68 12.98 4.37
N ALA A 214 -8.68 13.76 3.30
CA ALA A 214 -8.22 15.14 3.34
C ALA A 214 -8.74 15.67 4.66
N ARG A 215 -7.80 16.07 5.53
CA ARG A 215 -8.07 16.94 6.65
C ARG A 215 -8.87 18.05 6.00
N ARG A 216 -10.21 17.97 6.08
CA ARG A 216 -11.09 19.01 5.58
C ARG A 216 -10.53 20.22 6.28
N SER A 217 -9.82 21.05 5.53
CA SER A 217 -9.59 22.42 5.89
C SER A 217 -10.97 22.86 6.31
N LEU A 218 -11.18 23.15 7.60
CA LEU A 218 -12.45 23.68 8.07
C LEU A 218 -12.64 24.95 7.23
N PRO A 219 -13.49 24.95 6.19
CA PRO A 219 -13.75 26.17 5.47
C PRO A 219 -14.70 26.87 6.42
N ARG A 220 -14.15 27.73 7.29
CA ARG A 220 -14.86 28.74 8.08
C ARG A 220 -16.36 28.46 8.21
N LEU A 221 -16.73 27.66 9.22
CA LEU A 221 -18.11 27.54 9.72
C LEU A 221 -18.57 28.85 10.38
N ARG A 222 -18.57 29.95 9.62
CA ARG A 222 -19.15 31.25 10.00
C ARG A 222 -19.81 32.00 8.83
N ARG A 223 -20.04 31.39 7.66
CA ARG A 223 -20.71 32.09 6.54
C ARG A 223 -21.72 31.28 5.69
N LEU A 224 -22.25 30.18 6.21
CA LEU A 224 -23.38 29.47 5.56
C LEU A 224 -24.53 29.11 6.53
N ALA A 225 -24.66 29.83 7.64
CA ALA A 225 -25.91 29.89 8.41
C ALA A 225 -26.90 30.93 7.81
N ALA A 226 -26.60 31.47 6.63
CA ALA A 226 -27.42 32.45 5.95
C ALA A 226 -27.49 32.09 4.46
N THR A 227 -28.24 31.03 4.15
CA THR A 227 -28.91 30.75 2.87
C THR A 227 -29.52 29.38 3.02
N GLY A 228 -30.73 29.35 3.59
CA GLY A 228 -31.55 28.14 3.56
C GLY A 228 -31.87 27.83 2.12
N TYR A 229 -31.59 26.61 1.67
CA TYR A 229 -32.23 25.98 0.53
C TYR A 229 -31.93 24.48 0.52
N LEU A 230 -32.97 23.72 0.17
CA LEU A 230 -33.03 22.33 -0.29
C LEU A 230 -33.25 21.23 0.78
N SER A 231 -34.55 21.03 1.04
CA SER A 231 -35.18 19.77 1.42
C SER A 231 -34.94 18.68 0.36
N TRP A 232 -34.61 17.47 0.82
CA TRP A 232 -34.55 16.27 -0.02
C TRP A 232 -35.97 15.82 -0.40
N PRO A 233 -36.25 15.36 -1.63
CA PRO A 233 -37.57 14.88 -1.99
C PRO A 233 -37.83 13.50 -1.36
N ALA A 234 -39.01 13.32 -0.76
CA ALA A 234 -39.49 12.02 -0.31
C ALA A 234 -39.98 11.19 -1.51
N PRO A 235 -39.91 9.85 -1.45
CA PRO A 235 -40.38 9.00 -2.54
C PRO A 235 -41.91 9.01 -2.63
N GLU A 236 -42.43 9.40 -3.80
CA GLU A 236 -43.85 9.27 -4.12
C GLU A 236 -44.24 7.79 -4.28
N SER A 237 -45.36 7.42 -3.68
CA SER A 237 -45.97 6.09 -3.78
C SER A 237 -46.89 6.01 -5.01
N PRO A 238 -46.93 4.90 -5.77
CA PRO A 238 -47.77 4.79 -6.95
C PRO A 238 -49.17 4.27 -6.59
N HIS A 239 -50.17 5.14 -6.65
CA HIS A 239 -51.55 4.74 -6.89
C HIS A 239 -52.19 5.69 -7.92
N SER A 240 -52.27 5.23 -9.17
CA SER A 240 -53.22 5.72 -10.16
C SER A 240 -53.55 4.58 -11.11
N ALA A 241 -54.48 3.75 -10.68
CA ALA A 241 -55.38 3.05 -11.58
C ALA A 241 -56.67 3.87 -11.62
N THR A 242 -57.06 4.35 -12.81
CA THR A 242 -58.36 4.05 -13.44
C THR A 242 -58.47 4.87 -14.72
N ASN A 243 -58.41 4.15 -15.83
CA ASN A 243 -58.76 4.57 -17.17
C ASN A 243 -60.26 4.26 -17.36
N GLN A 244 -61.07 5.19 -17.82
CA GLN A 244 -62.33 4.95 -18.58
C GLN A 244 -62.82 6.31 -19.11
N LEU A 245 -62.60 6.61 -20.40
CA LEU A 245 -63.45 6.25 -21.55
C LEU A 245 -64.82 6.94 -21.50
N LEU A 246 -65.01 7.98 -22.33
CA LEU A 246 -65.99 8.01 -23.42
C LEU A 246 -66.08 9.42 -24.03
N ASN A 247 -65.50 9.56 -25.22
CA ASN A 247 -65.93 10.52 -26.24
C ASN A 247 -66.67 9.73 -27.32
N SER A 248 -67.93 10.07 -27.55
CA SER A 248 -68.69 9.80 -28.80
C SER A 248 -69.93 10.70 -28.78
N THR A 249 -69.92 11.84 -29.48
CA THR A 249 -70.60 12.09 -30.77
C THR A 249 -72.10 11.80 -30.81
N GLY A 250 -72.91 12.83 -31.09
CA GLY A 250 -74.18 12.66 -31.83
C GLY A 250 -75.35 13.58 -31.46
N ALA A 251 -75.65 14.53 -32.37
CA ALA A 251 -76.97 15.01 -32.79
C ALA A 251 -78.01 15.49 -31.74
N SER A 252 -78.26 16.80 -31.69
CA SER A 252 -79.36 17.52 -32.40
C SER A 252 -79.56 18.92 -31.84
#